data_AF-A0A952E5P3-F1
#
_entry.id   AF-A0A952E5P3-F1
#
_cell.length_a   1.000
_cell.length_b   1.000
_cell.length_c   1.000
_cell.angle_alpha   90.00
_cell.angle_beta   90.00
_cell.angle_gamma   90.00
#
_symmetry.space_group_name_H-M   'P 1'
#
loop_
_entity.id
_entity.type
_entity.pdbx_description
1 polymer ?
#
loop_
_entity_poly.entity_id
_entity_poly.type
_entity_poly.pdbx_seq_one_letter_code
_entity_poly.pdbx_strand_id
1 'polypeptide(L)'
;MKGNTKLPKFSLRLTSMLLAEKGLSLAEKVILADIFSFNGPYNFTYPYIGKKLGLSRSTVIRSIERLSGKMEMLHSTGNSKNKGIELTEKALDLFDQKRKVSTMTEQSKDTPSSEASRLSSLFFDLITARKSDYRRPDLNRWADEIDRMIRIDNRSPERIEAVLRWCQNDSGNGNNWGGWQSVILSPKKLRDKFDGLEMKMAGNNKTQEVKSEYNIR
;
A
#
# COMPACT_ATOMS: atom_id res chain seq x y z
N MET A 1 2.25 11.37 -35.78
CA MET A 1 2.24 11.71 -34.34
C MET A 1 2.18 10.40 -33.55
N LYS A 2 3.25 10.04 -32.83
CA LYS A 2 3.33 8.80 -32.06
C LYS A 2 2.57 8.99 -30.75
N GLY A 3 1.32 8.51 -30.70
CA GLY A 3 0.52 8.46 -29.48
C GLY A 3 1.12 7.45 -28.50
N ASN A 4 1.65 7.96 -27.40
CA ASN A 4 2.22 7.16 -26.32
C ASN A 4 1.07 6.56 -25.51
N THR A 5 0.48 5.47 -26.00
CA THR A 5 -0.52 4.69 -25.26
C THR A 5 0.20 3.92 -24.16
N LYS A 6 0.33 4.54 -22.99
CA LYS A 6 0.67 3.80 -21.76
C LYS A 6 -0.41 2.72 -21.59
N LEU A 7 0.00 1.47 -21.82
CA LEU A 7 -0.81 0.31 -21.47
C LEU A 7 -1.25 0.47 -20.00
N PRO A 8 -2.53 0.24 -19.67
CA PRO A 8 -2.99 0.28 -18.29
C PRO A 8 -2.11 -0.66 -17.47
N LYS A 9 -1.60 -0.18 -16.33
CA LYS A 9 -0.80 -0.99 -15.41
C LYS A 9 -1.66 -2.17 -14.97
N PHE A 10 -1.50 -3.30 -15.64
CA PHE A 10 -2.12 -4.56 -15.28
C PHE A 10 -1.87 -4.83 -13.80
N SER A 11 -2.87 -5.37 -13.11
CA SER A 11 -2.63 -6.13 -11.89
C SER A 11 -1.77 -7.33 -12.28
N LEU A 12 -0.44 -7.21 -12.15
CA LEU A 12 0.55 -8.29 -12.41
C LEU A 12 0.19 -9.59 -11.66
N ARG A 13 -0.62 -9.46 -10.61
CA ARG A 13 -1.17 -10.53 -9.80
C ARG A 13 -2.21 -11.36 -10.54
N LEU A 14 -3.11 -10.74 -11.30
CA LEU A 14 -4.18 -11.46 -12.01
C LEU A 14 -3.62 -12.25 -13.19
N THR A 15 -2.65 -11.66 -13.91
CA THR A 15 -1.95 -12.34 -15.01
C THR A 15 -1.07 -13.48 -14.50
N SER A 16 -0.32 -13.30 -13.41
CA SER A 16 0.47 -14.39 -12.80
C SER A 16 -0.39 -15.54 -12.27
N MET A 17 -1.57 -15.24 -11.70
CA MET A 17 -2.53 -16.27 -11.28
C MET A 17 -3.09 -17.06 -12.47
N LEU A 18 -3.52 -16.39 -13.54
CA LEU A 18 -3.98 -17.07 -14.76
C LEU A 18 -2.87 -17.89 -15.41
N LEU A 19 -1.62 -17.42 -15.36
CA LEU A 19 -0.46 -18.16 -15.86
C LEU A 19 -0.15 -19.41 -15.04
N ALA A 20 -0.36 -19.39 -13.72
CA ALA A 20 -0.11 -20.52 -12.82
C ALA A 20 -1.17 -21.63 -12.90
N GLU A 21 -2.37 -21.33 -13.40
CA GLU A 21 -3.45 -22.30 -13.49
C GLU A 21 -3.12 -23.43 -14.49
N LYS A 22 -3.08 -24.66 -13.98
CA LYS A 22 -2.81 -25.87 -14.75
C LYS A 22 -4.09 -26.29 -15.46
N GLY A 23 -4.05 -26.46 -16.78
CA GLY A 23 -5.19 -26.91 -17.59
C GLY A 23 -5.82 -25.85 -18.50
N LEU A 24 -5.45 -24.57 -18.33
CA LEU A 24 -5.77 -23.49 -19.27
C LEU A 24 -4.69 -23.37 -20.36
N SER A 25 -5.13 -23.27 -21.61
CA SER A 25 -4.28 -22.92 -22.75
C SER A 25 -3.91 -21.44 -22.71
N LEU A 26 -2.84 -21.08 -23.44
CA LEU A 26 -2.42 -19.68 -23.56
C LEU A 26 -3.54 -18.78 -24.11
N ALA A 27 -4.32 -19.27 -25.08
CA ALA A 27 -5.44 -18.52 -25.65
C ALA A 27 -6.50 -18.17 -24.60
N GLU A 28 -6.85 -19.10 -23.71
CA GLU A 28 -7.83 -18.86 -22.66
C GLU A 28 -7.32 -17.91 -21.59
N LYS A 29 -6.04 -18.02 -21.23
CA LYS A 29 -5.41 -17.11 -20.26
C LYS A 29 -5.44 -15.67 -20.77
N VAL A 30 -5.14 -15.47 -22.05
CA VAL A 30 -5.18 -14.14 -22.69
C VAL A 30 -6.63 -13.63 -22.82
N ILE A 31 -7.59 -14.49 -23.18
CA ILE A 31 -9.01 -14.12 -23.25
C ILE A 31 -9.54 -13.70 -21.87
N LEU A 32 -9.24 -14.47 -20.82
CA LEU A 32 -9.63 -14.12 -19.45
C LEU A 32 -8.99 -12.81 -19.02
N ALA A 33 -7.68 -12.63 -19.20
CA ALA A 33 -6.99 -11.40 -18.84
C ALA A 33 -7.61 -10.17 -19.53
N ASP A 34 -8.03 -10.29 -20.79
CA ASP A 34 -8.71 -9.22 -21.53
C ASP A 34 -10.10 -8.91 -20.96
N ILE A 35 -10.90 -9.94 -20.66
CA ILE A 35 -12.23 -9.81 -20.06
C ILE A 35 -12.15 -9.16 -18.67
N PHE A 36 -11.24 -9.61 -17.81
CA PHE A 36 -11.06 -9.10 -16.45
C PHE A 36 -10.45 -7.69 -16.39
N SER A 37 -9.81 -7.23 -17.46
CA SER A 37 -9.22 -5.88 -17.52
C SER A 37 -10.22 -4.79 -17.86
N PHE A 38 -11.49 -5.13 -18.12
CA PHE A 38 -12.50 -4.20 -18.61
C PHE A 38 -13.53 -3.88 -17.53
N ASN A 39 -13.48 -2.65 -17.01
CA ASN A 39 -14.43 -2.13 -16.03
C ASN A 39 -15.59 -1.41 -16.73
N GLY A 40 -16.48 -2.15 -17.40
CA GLY A 40 -17.64 -1.53 -18.06
C GLY A 40 -18.77 -2.51 -18.40
N PRO A 41 -20.04 -2.07 -18.39
CA PRO A 41 -21.18 -2.93 -18.67
C PRO A 41 -21.36 -3.11 -20.18
N TYR A 42 -21.19 -4.35 -20.68
CA TYR A 42 -21.51 -4.84 -22.04
C TYR A 42 -20.61 -4.28 -23.18
N ASN A 43 -20.09 -4.98 -24.20
CA ASN A 43 -20.34 -6.27 -24.84
C ASN A 43 -19.02 -6.79 -25.46
N PHE A 44 -18.43 -7.87 -24.94
CA PHE A 44 -17.34 -8.54 -25.63
C PHE A 44 -17.87 -9.52 -26.67
N THR A 45 -18.17 -9.02 -27.86
CA THR A 45 -18.51 -9.92 -28.97
C THR A 45 -17.29 -10.75 -29.36
N TYR A 46 -17.49 -12.02 -29.71
CA TYR A 46 -16.40 -12.91 -30.11
C TYR A 46 -15.53 -12.35 -31.27
N PRO A 47 -16.11 -11.66 -32.29
CA PRO A 47 -15.31 -11.01 -33.33
C PRO A 47 -14.39 -9.90 -32.79
N TYR A 48 -14.83 -9.13 -31.79
CA TYR A 48 -14.02 -8.08 -31.18
C TYR A 48 -12.81 -8.66 -30.45
N ILE A 49 -13.04 -9.69 -29.62
CA ILE A 49 -11.96 -10.41 -28.91
C ILE A 49 -10.95 -10.98 -29.91
N GLY A 50 -11.44 -11.65 -30.96
CA GLY A 50 -10.56 -12.24 -31.99
C GLY A 50 -9.68 -11.21 -32.67
N LYS A 51 -10.26 -10.08 -33.10
CA LYS A 51 -9.53 -8.98 -33.73
C LYS A 51 -8.50 -8.34 -32.79
N LYS A 52 -8.86 -8.14 -31.51
CA LYS A 52 -8.01 -7.49 -30.51
C LYS A 52 -6.83 -8.36 -30.10
N LEU A 53 -7.05 -9.66 -29.96
CA LEU A 53 -6.05 -10.62 -29.47
C LEU A 53 -5.30 -11.35 -30.59
N GLY A 54 -5.62 -11.09 -31.86
CA GLY A 54 -5.04 -11.81 -33.00
C GLY A 54 -5.44 -13.29 -33.05
N LEU A 55 -6.60 -13.63 -32.48
CA LEU A 55 -7.10 -15.00 -32.40
C LEU A 55 -8.16 -15.27 -33.47
N SER A 56 -8.17 -16.49 -34.01
CA SER A 56 -9.23 -16.92 -34.92
C SER A 56 -10.58 -16.98 -34.19
N ARG A 57 -11.67 -16.71 -34.91
CA ARG A 57 -13.03 -16.81 -34.36
C ARG A 57 -13.32 -18.18 -33.75
N SER A 58 -12.82 -19.26 -34.37
CA SER A 58 -13.01 -20.63 -33.86
C SER A 58 -12.17 -20.92 -32.61
N THR A 59 -11.01 -20.27 -32.45
CA THR A 59 -10.21 -20.33 -31.21
C THR A 59 -10.93 -19.62 -30.08
N VAL A 60 -11.47 -18.42 -30.34
CA VAL A 60 -12.23 -17.64 -29.36
C VAL A 60 -13.46 -18.40 -28.89
N ILE A 61 -14.27 -18.93 -29.82
CA ILE A 61 -15.47 -19.74 -29.52
C ILE A 61 -15.13 -20.95 -28.65
N ARG A 62 -14.18 -21.80 -29.08
CA ARG A 62 -13.82 -23.01 -28.34
C ARG A 62 -13.28 -22.71 -26.95
N SER A 63 -12.49 -21.64 -26.82
CA SER A 63 -11.93 -21.21 -25.54
C SER A 63 -13.04 -20.77 -24.60
N ILE A 64 -13.99 -19.96 -25.06
CA ILE A 64 -15.10 -19.47 -24.24
C ILE A 64 -16.06 -20.59 -23.85
N GLU A 65 -16.39 -21.50 -24.78
CA GLU A 65 -17.24 -22.66 -24.48
C GLU A 65 -16.60 -23.60 -23.47
N ARG A 66 -15.28 -23.83 -23.57
CA ARG A 66 -14.55 -24.62 -22.60
C ARG A 66 -14.48 -23.95 -21.22
N LEU A 67 -14.28 -22.63 -21.19
CA LEU A 67 -14.29 -21.82 -19.96
C LEU A 67 -15.66 -21.79 -19.29
N SER A 68 -16.74 -21.73 -20.08
CA SER A 68 -18.12 -21.77 -19.60
C SER A 68 -18.49 -23.16 -19.06
N GLY A 69 -18.07 -24.24 -19.73
CA GLY A 69 -18.45 -25.61 -19.38
C GLY A 69 -17.59 -26.29 -18.31
N LYS A 70 -16.30 -25.94 -18.17
CA LYS A 70 -15.38 -26.64 -17.24
C LYS A 70 -15.11 -25.92 -15.92
N MET A 71 -15.23 -24.60 -15.90
CA MET A 71 -14.75 -23.79 -14.78
C MET A 71 -15.89 -23.02 -14.09
N GLU A 72 -17.11 -23.02 -14.65
CA GLU A 72 -18.22 -22.17 -14.20
C GLU A 72 -17.79 -20.70 -14.04
N MET A 73 -16.89 -20.19 -14.89
CA MET A 73 -16.31 -18.85 -14.73
C MET A 73 -16.97 -17.80 -15.61
N LEU A 74 -17.59 -18.25 -16.70
CA LEU A 74 -18.26 -17.40 -17.67
C LEU A 74 -19.62 -17.99 -18.01
N HIS A 75 -20.66 -17.15 -18.02
CA HIS A 75 -21.93 -17.47 -18.65
C HIS A 75 -22.01 -16.75 -20.00
N SER A 76 -22.35 -17.52 -21.03
CA SER A 76 -22.71 -16.94 -22.31
C SER A 76 -24.09 -16.29 -22.19
N THR A 77 -24.20 -15.01 -22.54
CA THR A 77 -25.47 -14.29 -22.59
C THR A 77 -25.75 -13.81 -24.02
N GLY A 78 -27.02 -13.73 -24.43
CA GLY A 78 -27.41 -13.24 -25.76
C GLY A 78 -27.54 -14.28 -26.88
N ASN A 79 -28.05 -13.84 -28.04
CA ASN A 79 -28.38 -14.69 -29.20
C ASN A 79 -27.14 -14.98 -30.07
N SER A 80 -27.20 -16.00 -30.94
CA SER A 80 -26.17 -16.43 -31.90
C SER A 80 -25.47 -15.31 -32.69
N LYS A 81 -26.16 -14.18 -32.91
CA LYS A 81 -25.63 -12.98 -33.59
C LYS A 81 -24.91 -12.00 -32.63
N ASN A 82 -25.31 -11.94 -31.36
CA ASN A 82 -24.80 -11.04 -30.30
C ASN A 82 -24.53 -11.82 -29.01
N LYS A 83 -23.62 -12.80 -29.06
CA LYS A 83 -23.22 -13.60 -27.89
C LYS A 83 -22.25 -12.77 -27.04
N GLY A 84 -22.74 -12.27 -25.92
CA GLY A 84 -21.97 -11.64 -24.85
C GLY A 84 -21.47 -12.66 -23.83
N ILE A 85 -20.61 -12.21 -22.92
CA ILE A 85 -19.99 -13.04 -21.89
C ILE A 85 -20.04 -12.26 -20.58
N GLU A 86 -20.57 -12.87 -19.55
CA GLU A 86 -20.56 -12.35 -18.18
C GLU A 86 -19.79 -13.29 -17.25
N LEU A 87 -19.16 -12.73 -16.22
CA LEU A 87 -18.53 -13.51 -15.16
C LEU A 87 -19.61 -14.07 -14.24
N THR A 88 -19.39 -15.29 -13.73
CA THR A 88 -20.31 -15.88 -12.76
C THR A 88 -20.11 -15.28 -11.38
N GLU A 89 -21.16 -15.30 -10.53
CA GLU A 89 -21.04 -14.87 -9.12
C GLU A 89 -19.98 -15.68 -8.38
N LYS A 90 -19.87 -16.99 -8.66
CA LYS A 90 -18.83 -17.86 -8.11
C LYS A 90 -17.42 -17.47 -8.53
N ALA A 91 -17.24 -17.02 -9.78
CA ALA A 91 -15.97 -16.48 -10.23
C ALA A 91 -15.64 -15.20 -9.46
N LEU A 92 -16.59 -14.27 -9.37
CA LEU A 92 -16.44 -13.03 -8.60
C LEU A 92 -16.06 -13.30 -7.13
N ASP A 93 -16.73 -14.25 -6.47
CA ASP A 93 -16.46 -14.66 -5.09
C ASP A 93 -15.09 -15.32 -4.92
N LEU A 94 -14.67 -16.19 -5.84
CA LEU A 94 -13.33 -16.79 -5.82
C LEU A 94 -12.23 -15.72 -5.96
N PHE A 95 -12.48 -14.68 -6.74
CA PHE A 95 -11.57 -13.55 -6.91
C PHE A 95 -11.60 -12.56 -5.72
N ASP A 96 -12.74 -12.39 -5.05
CA ASP A 96 -12.87 -11.53 -3.86
C ASP A 96 -12.40 -12.20 -2.55
N GLN A 97 -12.57 -13.52 -2.40
CA GLN A 97 -12.08 -14.25 -1.22
C GLN A 97 -10.55 -14.22 -1.11
N LYS A 98 -9.82 -14.20 -2.25
CA LYS A 98 -8.36 -14.01 -2.24
C LYS A 98 -7.93 -12.54 -2.16
N ARG A 99 -8.81 -11.55 -2.42
CA ARG A 99 -8.52 -10.15 -2.10
C ARG A 99 -8.31 -9.96 -0.60
N LYS A 100 -9.05 -10.65 0.28
CA LYS A 100 -8.83 -10.57 1.75
C LYS A 100 -7.46 -11.06 2.21
N VAL A 101 -6.87 -12.06 1.53
CA VAL A 101 -5.51 -12.56 1.82
C VAL A 101 -4.44 -11.66 1.19
N SER A 102 -4.82 -10.92 0.13
CA SER A 102 -3.99 -9.96 -0.61
C SER A 102 -3.90 -8.58 0.06
N THR A 103 -4.97 -8.16 0.73
CA THR A 103 -5.09 -6.87 1.41
C THR A 103 -4.24 -6.74 2.66
N MET A 104 -3.55 -7.81 3.09
CA MET A 104 -2.50 -7.69 4.11
C MET A 104 -1.13 -7.32 3.52
N THR A 105 -0.93 -7.32 2.19
CA THR A 105 0.41 -7.12 1.59
C THR A 105 0.53 -6.14 0.43
N GLU A 106 -0.55 -5.51 -0.04
CA GLU A 106 -0.45 -4.41 -1.04
C GLU A 106 -0.91 -3.08 -0.45
N GLN A 107 -0.02 -2.48 0.35
CA GLN A 107 -0.01 -1.04 0.65
C GLN A 107 -0.02 -0.26 -0.67
N SER A 108 -1.13 0.43 -0.93
CA SER A 108 -1.25 1.42 -1.99
C SER A 108 -0.22 2.51 -1.77
N LYS A 109 0.56 2.78 -2.82
CA LYS A 109 1.72 3.67 -2.85
C LYS A 109 1.43 5.17 -2.58
N ASP A 110 0.20 5.50 -2.17
CA ASP A 110 -0.30 6.86 -1.93
C ASP A 110 -0.98 7.03 -0.57
N THR A 111 -0.90 6.03 0.32
CA THR A 111 -1.48 6.11 1.67
C THR A 111 -0.40 5.76 2.69
N PRO A 112 -0.10 6.64 3.65
CA PRO A 112 0.92 6.36 4.65
C PRO A 112 0.53 5.13 5.49
N SER A 113 1.52 4.32 5.86
CA SER A 113 1.31 3.12 6.67
C SER A 113 0.46 3.42 7.92
N SER A 114 -0.30 2.42 8.41
CA SER A 114 -1.08 2.53 9.64
C SER A 114 -0.20 2.97 10.82
N GLU A 115 1.05 2.48 10.88
CA GLU A 115 2.03 2.93 11.87
C GLU A 115 2.45 4.39 11.69
N ALA A 116 2.64 4.83 10.45
CA ALA A 116 2.99 6.23 10.18
C ALA A 116 1.86 7.19 10.57
N SER A 117 0.61 6.77 10.34
CA SER A 117 -0.59 7.50 10.77
C SER A 117 -0.72 7.54 12.29
N ARG A 118 -0.47 6.42 12.97
CA ARG A 118 -0.46 6.34 14.44
C ARG A 118 0.57 7.28 15.05
N LEU A 119 1.80 7.25 14.53
CA LEU A 119 2.90 8.10 15.00
C LEU A 119 2.68 9.59 14.71
N SER A 120 2.04 9.92 13.59
CA SER A 120 1.62 11.29 13.26
C SER A 120 0.67 11.87 14.33
N SER A 121 -0.37 11.11 14.68
CA SER A 121 -1.32 11.48 15.74
C SER A 121 -0.62 11.59 17.09
N LEU A 122 0.21 10.60 17.46
CA LEU A 122 0.99 10.64 18.70
C LEU A 122 1.85 11.89 18.81
N PHE A 123 2.52 12.28 17.72
CA PHE A 123 3.34 13.49 17.72
C PHE A 123 2.50 14.74 17.98
N PHE A 124 1.36 14.85 17.30
CA PHE A 124 0.46 15.97 17.52
C PHE A 124 -0.05 16.03 18.96
N ASP A 125 -0.41 14.90 19.55
CA ASP A 125 -0.87 14.80 20.94
C ASP A 125 0.22 15.24 21.92
N LEU A 126 1.48 14.80 21.71
CA LEU A 126 2.62 15.20 22.55
C LEU A 126 2.88 16.72 22.51
N ILE A 127 2.78 17.34 21.34
CA ILE A 127 2.92 18.81 21.23
C ILE A 127 1.75 19.50 21.93
N THR A 128 0.52 19.04 21.68
CA THR A 128 -0.70 19.68 22.18
C THR A 128 -0.84 19.55 23.69
N ALA A 129 -0.36 18.45 24.28
CA ALA A 129 -0.31 18.26 25.74
C ALA A 129 0.51 19.36 26.44
N ARG A 130 1.54 19.90 25.77
CA ARG A 130 2.36 21.01 26.30
C ARG A 130 1.88 22.38 25.85
N LYS A 131 1.33 22.48 24.63
CA LYS A 131 0.85 23.71 24.02
C LYS A 131 -0.54 23.49 23.43
N SER A 132 -1.57 23.70 24.23
CA SER A 132 -2.98 23.44 23.87
C SER A 132 -3.49 24.31 22.71
N ASP A 133 -2.88 25.47 22.47
CA ASP A 133 -3.19 26.38 21.36
C ASP A 133 -2.35 26.11 20.09
N TYR A 134 -1.65 24.97 20.00
CA TYR A 134 -0.86 24.64 18.83
C TYR A 134 -1.74 24.42 17.60
N ARG A 135 -1.37 25.07 16.48
CA ARG A 135 -2.13 24.98 15.22
C ARG A 135 -2.15 23.54 14.71
N ARG A 136 -3.34 22.99 14.51
CA ARG A 136 -3.51 21.64 13.95
C ARG A 136 -2.86 21.53 12.56
N PRO A 137 -1.87 20.64 12.37
CA PRO A 137 -1.25 20.38 11.09
C PRO A 137 -2.10 19.42 10.25
N ASP A 138 -1.70 19.23 9.00
CA ASP A 138 -2.22 18.15 8.16
C ASP A 138 -1.58 16.82 8.58
N LEU A 139 -2.36 16.01 9.31
CA LEU A 139 -1.90 14.73 9.86
C LEU A 139 -1.57 13.70 8.76
N ASN A 140 -2.17 13.82 7.57
CA ASN A 140 -1.85 12.94 6.44
C ASN A 140 -0.46 13.27 5.89
N ARG A 141 -0.16 14.56 5.70
CA ARG A 141 1.19 14.99 5.29
C ARG A 141 2.26 14.63 6.32
N TRP A 142 1.90 14.68 7.60
CA TRP A 142 2.79 14.25 8.67
C TRP A 142 3.04 12.74 8.63
N ALA A 143 1.99 11.96 8.42
CA ALA A 143 2.08 10.51 8.23
C ALA A 143 2.92 10.17 6.98
N ASP A 144 2.82 10.92 5.88
CA ASP A 144 3.66 10.72 4.70
C ASP A 144 5.15 10.90 5.00
N GLU A 145 5.53 11.90 5.79
CA GLU A 145 6.93 12.10 6.17
C GLU A 145 7.44 10.99 7.08
N ILE A 146 6.60 10.49 8.00
CA ILE A 146 6.94 9.34 8.86
C ILE A 146 7.01 8.05 8.03
N ASP A 147 6.12 7.86 7.06
CA ASP A 147 6.16 6.73 6.13
C ASP A 147 7.47 6.72 5.34
N ARG A 148 7.97 7.89 4.93
CA ARG A 148 9.30 8.01 4.32
C ARG A 148 10.42 7.64 5.28
N MET A 149 10.34 8.01 6.56
CA MET A 149 11.33 7.56 7.55
C MET A 149 11.36 6.04 7.66
N ILE A 150 10.19 5.40 7.63
CA ILE A 150 10.10 3.93 7.71
C ILE A 150 10.60 3.28 6.42
N ARG A 151 10.09 3.72 5.27
CA ARG A 151 10.26 3.02 3.99
C ARG A 151 11.52 3.42 3.22
N ILE A 152 11.96 4.67 3.35
CA ILE A 152 13.14 5.20 2.64
C ILE A 152 14.36 5.19 3.58
N ASP A 153 14.20 5.69 4.80
CA ASP A 153 15.32 5.77 5.75
C ASP A 153 15.51 4.46 6.55
N ASN A 154 14.64 3.47 6.33
CA ASN A 154 14.68 2.14 6.97
C ASN A 154 14.69 2.21 8.51
N ARG A 155 13.97 3.18 9.08
CA ARG A 155 13.86 3.38 10.53
C ARG A 155 12.66 2.60 11.06
N SER A 156 12.85 1.83 12.12
CA SER A 156 11.74 1.06 12.71
C SER A 156 10.74 2.00 13.40
N PRO A 157 9.42 1.72 13.36
CA PRO A 157 8.42 2.52 14.05
C PRO A 157 8.71 2.71 15.55
N GLU A 158 9.25 1.69 16.20
CA GLU A 158 9.58 1.68 17.63
C GLU A 158 10.72 2.65 17.94
N ARG A 159 11.76 2.70 17.09
CA ARG A 159 12.85 3.68 17.21
C ARG A 159 12.33 5.09 17.02
N ILE A 160 11.46 5.29 16.03
CA ILE A 160 10.86 6.60 15.78
C ILE A 160 10.05 7.04 16.99
N GLU A 161 9.24 6.16 17.56
CA GLU A 161 8.43 6.46 18.76
C GLU A 161 9.30 6.78 19.98
N ALA A 162 10.37 6.01 20.22
CA ALA A 162 11.27 6.24 21.35
C ALA A 162 11.92 7.63 21.27
N VAL A 163 12.48 7.97 20.11
CA VAL A 163 13.07 9.30 19.85
C VAL A 163 12.03 10.40 19.97
N LEU A 164 10.83 10.16 19.45
CA LEU A 164 9.72 11.12 19.50
C LEU A 164 9.36 11.47 20.94
N ARG A 165 9.09 10.46 21.79
CA ARG A 165 8.74 10.66 23.20
C ARG A 165 9.88 11.32 23.97
N TRP A 166 11.12 10.90 23.71
CA TRP A 166 12.29 11.48 24.36
C TRP A 166 12.46 12.97 23.98
N CYS A 167 12.43 13.31 22.70
CA CYS A 167 12.65 14.69 22.26
C CYS A 167 11.54 15.64 22.70
N GLN A 168 10.30 15.16 22.80
CA GLN A 168 9.17 15.96 23.29
C GLN A 168 9.18 16.17 24.82
N ASN A 169 9.88 15.30 25.56
CA ASN A 169 10.07 15.45 27.00
C ASN A 169 11.38 16.18 27.37
N ASP A 170 12.30 16.38 26.42
CA ASP A 170 13.55 17.10 26.65
C ASP A 170 13.31 18.61 26.73
N SER A 171 13.03 19.08 27.95
CA SER A 171 12.75 20.49 28.24
C SER A 171 13.97 21.37 28.48
N GLY A 172 15.18 20.79 28.46
CA GLY A 172 16.43 21.48 28.77
C GLY A 172 16.68 21.57 30.28
N ASN A 173 17.84 21.09 30.73
CA ASN A 173 18.29 21.21 32.11
C ASN A 173 19.44 22.23 32.14
N GLY A 174 19.42 23.16 33.11
CA GLY A 174 20.08 24.49 33.12
C GLY A 174 21.60 24.60 32.96
N ASN A 175 22.27 23.64 32.34
CA ASN A 175 23.72 23.61 32.15
C ASN A 175 24.20 22.66 31.04
N ASN A 176 23.30 22.02 30.27
CA ASN A 176 23.69 21.29 29.06
C ASN A 176 22.61 21.45 27.98
N TRP A 177 23.05 21.65 26.73
CA TRP A 177 22.20 21.98 25.58
C TRP A 177 21.05 20.97 25.42
N GLY A 178 19.86 21.32 25.91
CA GLY A 178 18.61 20.59 25.81
C GLY A 178 17.47 21.57 25.50
N GLY A 179 16.32 21.04 25.10
CA GLY A 179 15.20 21.83 24.57
C GLY A 179 14.72 21.37 23.21
N TRP A 180 14.94 20.09 22.87
CA TRP A 180 14.53 19.53 21.58
C TRP A 180 13.03 19.65 21.32
N GLN A 181 12.20 19.68 22.37
CA GLN A 181 10.76 19.90 22.25
C GLN A 181 10.38 21.23 21.57
N SER A 182 11.26 22.23 21.63
CA SER A 182 11.05 23.55 20.99
C SER A 182 11.52 23.56 19.53
N VAL A 183 12.43 22.67 19.17
CA VAL A 183 13.04 22.57 17.83
C VAL A 183 12.25 21.60 16.96
N ILE A 184 11.86 20.45 17.51
CA ILE A 184 11.20 19.35 16.80
C ILE A 184 9.68 19.53 16.90
N LEU A 185 9.14 20.37 16.02
CA LEU A 185 7.71 20.69 15.93
C LEU A 185 7.02 20.10 14.69
N SER A 186 7.72 19.25 13.93
CA SER A 186 7.14 18.56 12.76
C SER A 186 7.92 17.29 12.42
N PRO A 187 7.28 16.29 11.78
CA PRO A 187 7.95 15.06 11.35
C PRO A 187 9.10 15.29 10.37
N LYS A 188 8.99 16.32 9.52
CA LYS A 188 10.09 16.72 8.64
C LYS A 188 11.34 17.10 9.44
N LYS A 189 11.17 17.93 10.48
CA LYS A 189 12.29 18.35 11.34
C LYS A 189 12.84 17.19 12.17
N LEU A 190 11.96 16.28 12.61
CA LEU A 190 12.35 15.02 13.26
C LEU A 190 13.25 14.20 12.32
N ARG A 191 12.82 13.97 11.07
CA ARG A 191 13.56 13.22 10.06
C ARG A 191 14.94 13.80 9.80
N ASP A 192 15.03 15.13 9.65
CA ASP A 192 16.27 15.88 9.39
C ASP A 192 17.30 15.75 10.53
N LYS A 193 16.84 15.56 11.78
CA LYS A 193 17.69 15.57 12.99
C LYS A 193 17.76 14.22 13.70
N PHE A 194 17.15 13.20 13.13
CA PHE A 194 16.90 11.92 13.78
C PHE A 194 18.17 11.26 14.34
N ASP A 195 19.22 11.14 13.53
CA ASP A 195 20.45 10.45 13.95
C ASP A 195 21.13 11.20 15.11
N GLY A 196 21.11 12.53 15.07
CA GLY A 196 21.62 13.38 16.15
C GLY A 196 20.78 13.30 17.43
N LEU A 197 19.46 13.12 17.30
CA LEU A 197 18.57 12.89 18.44
C LEU A 197 18.81 11.52 19.06
N GLU A 198 18.98 10.46 18.25
CA GLU A 198 19.30 9.12 18.74
C GLU A 198 20.61 9.07 19.51
N MET A 199 21.68 9.70 18.99
CA MET A 199 22.96 9.76 19.68
C MET A 199 22.86 10.45 21.04
N LYS A 200 22.10 11.54 21.12
CA LYS A 200 21.89 12.28 22.38
C LYS A 200 21.02 11.51 23.37
N MET A 201 19.97 10.84 22.89
CA MET A 201 19.14 9.95 23.71
C MET A 201 19.99 8.84 24.32
N ALA A 202 20.84 8.18 23.53
CA ALA A 202 21.75 7.14 24.01
C ALA A 202 22.79 7.66 25.01
N GLY A 203 23.34 8.86 24.78
CA GLY A 203 24.28 9.51 25.71
C GLY A 203 23.63 9.90 27.05
N ASN A 204 22.37 10.33 27.03
CA ASN A 204 21.61 10.63 28.24
C ASN A 204 21.35 9.38 29.08
N ASN A 205 20.98 8.25 28.46
CA ASN A 205 20.71 7.00 29.19
C ASN A 205 21.94 6.50 29.97
N LYS A 206 23.14 6.53 29.36
CA LYS A 206 24.39 6.18 30.04
C LYS A 206 24.70 7.09 31.23
N THR A 207 24.38 8.38 31.10
CA THR A 207 24.61 9.35 32.18
C THR A 207 23.65 9.13 33.36
N GLN A 208 22.44 8.62 33.12
CA GLN A 208 21.47 8.31 34.18
C GLN A 208 21.83 7.01 34.92
N GLU A 209 22.31 5.98 34.21
CA GLU A 209 22.78 4.73 34.82
C GLU A 209 23.94 4.99 35.80
N VAL A 210 24.95 5.75 35.38
CA VAL A 210 26.12 6.08 36.22
C VAL A 210 25.73 6.91 37.46
N LYS A 211 24.73 7.80 37.35
CA LYS A 211 24.22 8.57 38.50
C LYS A 211 23.41 7.71 39.46
N SER A 212 22.62 6.75 38.94
CA SER A 212 21.85 5.83 39.76
C SER A 212 22.75 4.85 40.55
N GLU A 213 23.86 4.40 39.96
CA GLU A 213 24.87 3.59 40.65
C GLU A 213 25.60 4.36 41.76
N TYR A 214 25.83 5.66 41.59
CA TYR A 214 26.48 6.50 42.60
C TYR A 214 25.57 6.87 43.77
N ASN A 215 24.25 6.88 43.59
CA ASN A 215 23.27 7.22 44.65
C ASN A 215 22.85 6.02 45.52
N ILE A 216 23.43 4.83 45.29
CA ILE A 216 23.17 3.59 46.07
C ILE A 216 24.35 3.25 47.00
N ARG A 217 25.37 4.12 47.11
CA ARG A 217 26.47 4.01 48.09
C ARG A 217 26.40 5.14 49.11
#